data_AF-A0A519UK93-F1
#
_entry.id   AF-A0A519UK93-F1
#
_cell.length_a   1.000
_cell.length_b   1.000
_cell.length_c   1.000
_cell.angle_alpha   90.00
_cell.angle_beta   90.00
_cell.angle_gamma   90.00
#
_symmetry.space_group_name_H-M   'P 1'
#
loop_
_entity.id
_entity.type
_entity.pdbx_description
1 polymer ?
#
loop_
_entity_poly.entity_id
_entity_poly.type
_entity_poly.pdbx_seq_one_letter_code
_entity_poly.pdbx_strand_id
1 'polypeptide(L)' 'ANILQEILTVKSDDVIGRAKTYEAIVKGENLPTPGVPESFNVLVHELRGLGLDITLD' A
#
# COMPACT_ATOMS: atom_id res chain seq x y z
N ALA A 1 -14.33 6.58 -3.14
CA ALA A 1 -13.22 6.78 -4.07
C ALA A 1 -12.38 5.50 -4.12
N ASN A 2 -12.97 4.41 -4.62
CA ASN A 2 -12.47 3.06 -4.31
C ASN A 2 -11.54 2.52 -5.41
N ILE A 3 -11.77 2.94 -6.66
CA ILE A 3 -10.99 2.49 -7.83
C ILE A 3 -9.56 3.05 -7.81
N LEU A 4 -9.38 4.34 -7.51
CA LEU A 4 -8.06 4.97 -7.46
C LEU A 4 -7.21 4.40 -6.32
N GLN A 5 -7.82 4.14 -5.16
CA GLN A 5 -7.15 3.50 -4.03
C GLN A 5 -6.67 2.11 -4.43
N GLU A 6 -7.52 1.29 -5.06
CA GLU A 6 -7.16 -0.07 -5.48
C GLU A 6 -5.99 -0.10 -6.48
N ILE A 7 -5.99 0.84 -7.44
CA ILE A 7 -4.92 0.96 -8.44
C ILE A 7 -3.58 1.32 -7.79
N LEU A 8 -3.57 2.29 -6.85
CA LEU A 8 -2.35 2.80 -6.23
C LEU A 8 -1.82 1.95 -5.07
N THR A 9 -2.59 1.00 -4.55
CA THR A 9 -2.22 0.17 -3.39
C THR A 9 -2.09 -1.31 -3.77
N VAL A 10 -3.18 -2.07 -3.65
CA VAL A 10 -3.23 -3.54 -3.80
C VAL A 10 -2.83 -4.04 -5.18
N LYS A 11 -2.90 -3.21 -6.23
CA LYS A 11 -2.45 -3.58 -7.59
C LYS A 11 -1.00 -3.20 -7.91
N SER A 12 -0.47 -2.12 -7.32
CA SER A 12 0.86 -1.58 -7.66
C SER A 12 1.92 -1.89 -6.62
N ASP A 13 1.65 -1.57 -5.34
CA ASP A 13 2.72 -1.29 -4.36
C ASP A 13 2.61 -2.08 -3.05
N ASP A 14 1.51 -2.81 -2.81
CA ASP A 14 1.33 -3.59 -1.56
C ASP A 14 1.70 -5.07 -1.75
N VAL A 15 2.94 -5.44 -1.42
CA VAL A 15 3.45 -6.82 -1.58
C VAL A 15 2.68 -7.83 -0.72
N ILE A 16 2.32 -7.45 0.52
CA ILE A 16 1.63 -8.32 1.48
C ILE A 16 0.13 -8.39 1.15
N GLY A 17 -0.49 -7.26 0.83
CA GLY A 17 -1.87 -7.15 0.40
C GLY A 17 -2.13 -7.92 -0.87
N ARG A 18 -1.19 -7.92 -1.83
CA ARG A 18 -1.36 -8.61 -3.12
C ARG A 18 -1.59 -10.11 -2.97
N ALA A 19 -0.86 -10.79 -2.07
CA ALA A 19 -1.07 -12.21 -1.80
C ALA A 19 -2.46 -12.50 -1.21
N LYS A 20 -2.90 -11.68 -0.24
CA LYS A 20 -4.24 -11.78 0.36
C LYS A 20 -5.35 -11.45 -0.64
N THR A 21 -5.12 -10.49 -1.53
CA THR A 21 -6.02 -10.16 -2.64
C THR A 21 -6.14 -11.34 -3.61
N TYR A 22 -5.04 -12.01 -3.97
CA TYR A 22 -5.11 -13.23 -4.78
C TYR A 22 -5.90 -14.33 -4.08
N GLU A 23 -5.66 -14.57 -2.79
CA GLU A 23 -6.38 -15.58 -2.01
C GLU A 23 -7.89 -15.26 -1.93
N ALA A 24 -8.24 -14.00 -1.66
CA ALA A 24 -9.63 -13.55 -1.62
C ALA A 24 -10.34 -13.72 -2.97
N ILE A 25 -9.67 -13.39 -4.09
CA ILE A 25 -10.21 -13.59 -5.44
C ILE A 25 -10.47 -15.07 -5.72
N VAL A 26 -9.53 -15.96 -5.34
CA VAL A 26 -9.67 -17.40 -5.55
C VAL A 26 -10.79 -17.99 -4.69
N LYS A 27 -10.97 -17.50 -3.46
CA LYS A 27 -12.02 -17.96 -2.53
C LYS A 27 -13.39 -17.30 -2.76
N GLY A 28 -13.47 -16.26 -3.59
CA GLY A 28 -14.67 -15.46 -3.77
C GLY A 28 -15.04 -14.62 -2.54
N GLU A 29 -14.06 -14.33 -1.69
CA GLU A 29 -14.22 -13.50 -0.49
C GLU A 29 -14.03 -12.01 -0.82
N ASN A 30 -14.51 -11.15 0.08
CA ASN A 30 -14.33 -9.71 -0.08
C ASN A 30 -12.84 -9.33 -0.05
N LEU A 31 -12.47 -8.35 -0.86
CA LEU A 31 -11.10 -7.86 -0.93
C LEU A 31 -10.66 -7.26 0.41
N PRO A 32 -9.41 -7.52 0.84
CA PRO A 32 -8.88 -6.95 2.07
C PRO A 32 -8.76 -5.43 1.96
N THR A 33 -8.79 -4.74 3.11
CA THR A 33 -8.63 -3.28 3.16
C THR A 33 -7.22 -2.90 2.72
N PRO A 34 -7.06 -1.96 1.77
CA PRO A 34 -5.73 -1.58 1.29
C PRO A 34 -4.91 -0.83 2.33
N GLY A 35 -3.61 -1.15 2.42
CA GLY A 35 -2.65 -0.48 3.30
C GLY A 35 -1.99 0.76 2.70
N VAL A 36 -0.96 1.27 3.39
CA VAL A 36 -0.10 2.35 2.88
C VAL A 36 0.85 1.79 1.81
N PRO A 37 1.02 2.45 0.65
CA PRO A 37 1.97 2.03 -0.39
C PRO A 37 3.42 2.01 0.12
N GLU A 38 4.20 1.01 -0.28
CA GLU A 38 5.62 0.94 0.09
C GLU A 38 6.43 2.09 -0.52
N SER A 39 6.03 2.60 -1.69
CA SER A 39 6.61 3.79 -2.32
C SER A 39 6.55 5.04 -1.43
N PHE A 40 5.52 5.16 -0.58
CA PHE A 40 5.42 6.23 0.40
C PHE A 40 6.41 6.06 1.56
N ASN A 41 6.63 4.82 2.02
CA ASN A 41 7.67 4.54 3.01
C ASN A 41 9.05 4.91 2.47
N VAL A 42 9.36 4.57 1.21
CA VAL A 42 10.62 4.94 0.56
C VAL A 42 10.78 6.46 0.52
N LEU A 43 9.74 7.20 0.10
CA LEU A 43 9.75 8.66 0.09
C LEU A 43 10.08 9.26 1.48
N VAL A 44 9.46 8.75 2.54
CA VAL A 44 9.75 9.22 3.91
C VAL A 44 11.20 8.93 4.30
N HIS A 45 11.75 7.78 3.92
CA HIS A 45 13.15 7.45 4.18
C HIS A 45 14.12 8.35 3.38
N GLU A 46 13.81 8.68 2.13
CA GLU A 46 14.60 9.60 1.32
C GLU A 46 14.63 11.01 1.93
N LEU A 47 13.48 11.51 2.39
CA LEU A 47 13.38 12.81 3.05
C LEU A 47 14.15 12.82 4.39
N ARG A 48 14.10 11.73 5.17
CA ARG A 48 14.95 11.57 6.36
C ARG A 48 16.44 11.55 6.02
N GLY A 49 16.83 10.96 4.89
CA GLY A 49 18.19 11.01 4.39
C GLY A 49 18.69 12.43 4.07
N LEU A 50 17.76 13.35 3.74
CA LEU A 50 18.04 14.77 3.56
C LEU A 50 18.05 15.58 4.88
N GLY A 51 17.87 14.92 6.03
CA GLY A 51 17.81 15.56 7.34
C GLY A 51 16.46 16.19 7.68
N LEU A 52 15.40 15.86 6.91
CA LEU A 52 14.04 16.28 7.22
C LEU A 52 13.38 15.24 8.13
N ASP A 53 12.96 15.66 9.32
CA ASP A 53 12.18 14.80 10.22
C ASP A 53 10.70 14.87 9.85
N ILE A 54 10.14 13.73 9.47
CA ILE A 54 8.74 13.58 9.08
C ILE A 54 8.12 12.51 9.97
N THR A 55 7.12 12.94 10.73
CA THR A 55 6.25 12.12 11.57
C THR A 55 4.86 12.04 10.93
N LEU A 56 4.27 10.86 10.97
CA LEU A 56 2.91 10.60 10.54
C LEU A 56 2.12 10.31 11.82
N ASP A 57 1.47 11.34 12.36
CA ASP A 57 0.47 11.21 13.43
C ASP A 57 -0.93 10.95 12.85
#